data_AF-A0A9P6VJT1-F1
#
_entry.id   AF-A0A9P6VJT1-F1
#
_cell.length_a   1.000
_cell.length_b   1.000
_cell.length_c   1.000
_cell.angle_alpha   90.00
_cell.angle_beta   90.00
_cell.angle_gamma   90.00
#
_symmetry.space_group_name_H-M   'P 1'
#
loop_
_entity.id
_entity.type
_entity.pdbx_description
1 polymer ?
#
loop_
_entity_poly.entity_id
_entity_poly.type
_entity_poly.pdbx_seq_one_letter_code
_entity_poly.pdbx_strand_id
1 'polypeptide(L)'
;MFVDAWQMTSSFDGFQQLPPELRLKIWEDSLPGARTIHLVKELVDESPRFGRRKSQCTSTIPCPKTLVSMLHVCAESRAVVLKRYKALFSPRSHADPSFSLHYFDPSMDGIFVDDIWPWVRGGNSRPAALYQTRRLSISCNAWWSMWRRDTWRSSLMGEGGLLKFKHLEELNIVFRILTDHERERIMQYKFGQYMGPSDLSTFLRRPHDIDFPTSSVDIHVEPIIAKLKSMEAKNPGWKVPKVKLIAWATLPEA
;
A
#
# COMPACT_ATOMS: atom_id res chain seq x y z
N MET A 1 -7.20 15.61 -48.76
CA MET A 1 -6.76 16.77 -47.97
C MET A 1 -7.75 16.96 -46.83
N PHE A 2 -7.44 16.42 -45.65
CA PHE A 2 -8.14 16.76 -44.40
C PHE A 2 -7.07 17.32 -43.49
N VAL A 3 -7.04 18.64 -43.37
CA VAL A 3 -6.12 19.38 -42.52
C VAL A 3 -6.88 19.73 -41.24
N ASP A 4 -6.41 19.14 -40.15
CA ASP A 4 -6.37 19.67 -38.78
C ASP A 4 -7.49 20.61 -38.32
N ALA A 5 -8.44 20.04 -37.59
CA ALA A 5 -9.23 20.77 -36.59
C ALA A 5 -8.82 20.30 -35.18
N TRP A 6 -7.54 20.40 -34.85
CA TRP A 6 -7.13 20.48 -33.45
C TRP A 6 -7.53 21.86 -32.95
N GLN A 7 -8.74 21.97 -32.42
CA GLN A 7 -9.19 23.16 -31.69
C GLN A 7 -8.14 23.51 -30.64
N MET A 8 -7.40 24.60 -30.88
CA MET A 8 -6.63 25.28 -29.85
C MET A 8 -7.63 25.66 -28.77
N THR A 9 -7.62 24.96 -27.65
CA THR A 9 -8.43 25.35 -26.49
C THR A 9 -7.97 26.75 -26.07
N SER A 10 -8.86 27.73 -26.28
CA SER A 10 -8.72 29.09 -25.81
C SER A 10 -8.40 29.09 -24.31
N SER A 11 -7.53 29.99 -23.87
CA SER A 11 -7.18 30.18 -22.46
C SER A 11 -8.45 30.23 -21.60
N PHE A 12 -8.46 29.50 -20.48
CA PHE A 12 -9.55 29.56 -19.50
C PHE A 12 -9.27 30.68 -18.49
N ASP A 13 -9.46 31.92 -18.93
CA ASP A 13 -9.12 33.10 -18.11
C ASP A 13 -10.07 33.29 -16.92
N GLY A 14 -11.27 32.70 -16.99
CA GLY A 14 -12.28 32.78 -15.94
C GLY A 14 -11.80 32.26 -14.58
N PHE A 15 -10.90 31.26 -14.55
CA PHE A 15 -10.35 30.77 -13.28
C PHE A 15 -9.53 31.84 -12.57
N GLN A 16 -8.74 32.64 -13.29
CA GLN A 16 -7.87 33.65 -12.69
C GLN A 16 -8.65 34.88 -12.18
N GLN A 17 -9.85 35.11 -12.72
CA GLN A 17 -10.73 36.20 -12.31
C GLN A 17 -11.50 35.91 -11.02
N LEU A 18 -11.50 34.66 -10.55
CA LEU A 18 -12.14 34.28 -9.30
C LEU A 18 -11.37 34.85 -8.09
N PRO A 19 -12.09 35.29 -7.04
CA PRO A 19 -11.48 35.60 -5.74
C PRO A 19 -10.59 34.44 -5.25
N PRO A 20 -9.45 34.73 -4.58
CA PRO A 20 -8.53 33.71 -4.10
C PRO A 20 -9.20 32.59 -3.29
N GLU A 21 -10.21 32.91 -2.49
CA GLU A 21 -10.93 31.96 -1.64
C GLU A 21 -11.67 30.90 -2.48
N LEU A 22 -12.29 31.31 -3.59
CA LEU A 22 -12.98 30.39 -4.50
C LEU A 22 -11.98 29.53 -5.27
N ARG A 23 -10.84 30.10 -5.71
CA ARG A 23 -9.78 29.35 -6.39
C ARG A 23 -9.20 28.27 -5.47
N LEU A 24 -8.93 28.61 -4.21
CA LEU A 24 -8.47 27.66 -3.20
C LEU A 24 -9.50 26.56 -2.95
N LYS A 25 -10.79 26.91 -2.84
CA LYS A 25 -11.87 25.92 -2.67
C LYS A 25 -11.96 24.95 -3.86
N ILE A 26 -11.87 25.46 -5.09
CA ILE A 26 -11.84 24.61 -6.29
C ILE A 26 -10.65 23.65 -6.25
N TRP A 27 -9.46 24.12 -5.85
CA TRP A 27 -8.31 23.25 -5.69
C TRP A 27 -8.51 22.20 -4.58
N GLU A 28 -9.05 22.58 -3.44
CA GLU A 28 -9.33 21.65 -2.34
C GLU A 28 -10.36 20.58 -2.76
N ASP A 29 -11.40 20.97 -3.49
CA ASP A 29 -12.45 20.07 -4.02
C ASP A 29 -11.94 19.20 -5.18
N SER A 30 -10.85 19.60 -5.84
CA SER A 30 -10.20 18.82 -6.91
C SER A 30 -9.26 17.73 -6.37
N LEU A 31 -8.97 17.71 -5.06
CA LEU A 31 -8.13 16.68 -4.46
C LEU A 31 -8.84 15.32 -4.53
N PRO A 32 -8.09 14.23 -4.77
CA PRO A 32 -8.68 12.90 -4.81
C PRO A 32 -9.29 12.52 -3.45
N GLY A 33 -10.39 11.77 -3.48
CA GLY A 33 -10.98 11.19 -2.27
C GLY A 33 -10.07 10.15 -1.60
N ALA A 34 -10.55 9.60 -0.47
CA ALA A 34 -9.86 8.54 0.24
C ALA A 34 -9.64 7.32 -0.66
N ARG A 35 -8.41 6.78 -0.65
CA ARG A 35 -8.06 5.57 -1.41
C ARG A 35 -7.21 4.61 -0.59
N THR A 36 -7.14 3.36 -1.04
CA THR A 36 -6.19 2.38 -0.49
C THR A 36 -5.02 2.23 -1.46
N ILE A 37 -3.81 2.54 -0.97
CA ILE A 37 -2.58 2.36 -1.73
C ILE A 37 -2.02 0.98 -1.41
N HIS A 38 -2.02 0.11 -2.41
CA HIS A 38 -1.52 -1.25 -2.28
C HIS A 38 -0.04 -1.32 -2.63
N LEU A 39 0.76 -1.63 -1.61
CA LEU A 39 2.20 -1.77 -1.69
C LEU A 39 2.59 -3.23 -1.83
N VAL A 40 3.40 -3.53 -2.85
CA VAL A 40 3.92 -4.86 -3.14
C VAL A 40 5.44 -4.88 -3.17
N LYS A 41 6.01 -6.07 -3.03
CA LYS A 41 7.41 -6.33 -3.27
C LYS A 41 7.63 -6.72 -4.73
N GLU A 42 8.36 -5.89 -5.45
CA GLU A 42 8.79 -6.15 -6.82
C GLU A 42 10.24 -6.62 -6.84
N LEU A 43 10.54 -7.67 -7.59
CA LEU A 43 11.91 -8.15 -7.80
C LEU A 43 12.44 -7.50 -9.07
N VAL A 44 13.39 -6.58 -8.89
CA VAL A 44 14.08 -5.93 -10.00
C VAL A 44 15.40 -6.64 -10.22
N ASP A 45 15.59 -7.15 -11.44
CA ASP A 45 16.87 -7.72 -11.87
C ASP A 45 17.86 -6.56 -12.06
N GLU A 46 18.79 -6.40 -11.13
CA GLU A 46 19.96 -5.59 -11.42
C GLU A 46 20.90 -6.41 -12.29
N SER A 47 21.25 -5.86 -13.46
CA SER A 47 22.40 -6.21 -14.30
C SER A 47 22.82 -7.70 -14.26
N PRO A 48 22.70 -8.45 -15.38
CA PRO A 48 23.02 -9.88 -15.42
C PRO A 48 24.46 -10.24 -15.01
N ARG A 49 25.37 -9.26 -14.86
CA ARG A 49 26.77 -9.47 -14.49
C ARG A 49 26.99 -9.89 -13.03
N PHE A 50 26.05 -9.66 -12.11
CA PHE A 50 26.28 -9.94 -10.67
C PHE A 50 25.21 -10.81 -9.99
N GLY A 51 24.15 -11.21 -10.69
CA GLY A 51 23.13 -12.13 -10.16
C GLY A 51 22.42 -11.66 -8.88
N ARG A 52 22.51 -10.37 -8.53
CA ARG A 52 21.89 -9.83 -7.32
C ARG A 52 20.51 -9.28 -7.67
N ARG A 53 19.46 -10.01 -7.31
CA ARG A 53 18.09 -9.48 -7.34
C ARG A 53 17.91 -8.46 -6.23
N LYS A 54 17.49 -7.23 -6.59
CA LYS A 54 17.05 -6.25 -5.60
C LYS A 54 15.54 -6.35 -5.45
N SER A 55 15.09 -6.39 -4.20
CA SER A 55 13.68 -6.19 -3.91
C SER A 55 13.40 -4.70 -3.74
N GLN A 56 12.47 -4.21 -4.54
CA GLN A 56 11.92 -2.87 -4.43
C GLN A 56 10.50 -2.97 -3.89
N CYS A 57 10.01 -1.89 -3.28
CA CYS A 57 8.58 -1.73 -3.13
C CYS A 57 8.03 -0.75 -4.11
N THR A 58 6.90 -1.14 -4.66
CA THR A 58 6.15 -0.33 -5.59
C THR A 58 4.69 -0.32 -5.19
N SER A 59 4.00 0.74 -5.57
CA SER A 59 2.55 0.77 -5.49
C SER A 59 2.01 0.07 -6.73
N THR A 60 1.05 -0.84 -6.55
CA THR A 60 0.36 -1.48 -7.69
C THR A 60 -0.58 -0.53 -8.41
N ILE A 61 -1.05 0.50 -7.70
CA ILE A 61 -1.96 1.51 -8.24
C ILE A 61 -1.13 2.78 -8.50
N PRO A 62 -1.19 3.39 -9.70
CA PRO A 62 -0.47 4.62 -10.00
C PRO A 62 -0.98 5.81 -9.18
N CYS A 63 -0.14 6.83 -8.99
CA CYS A 63 -0.54 8.06 -8.33
C CYS A 63 -1.62 8.75 -9.18
N PRO A 64 -2.75 9.23 -8.61
CA PRO A 64 -3.80 9.83 -9.41
C PRO A 64 -3.31 10.99 -10.25
N LYS A 65 -3.63 10.96 -11.55
CA LYS A 65 -3.21 11.96 -12.52
C LYS A 65 -3.54 13.37 -12.06
N THR A 66 -4.73 13.58 -11.48
CA THR A 66 -5.16 14.87 -10.93
C THR A 66 -4.17 15.43 -9.92
N LEU A 67 -3.64 14.60 -9.02
CA LEU A 67 -2.67 15.03 -8.00
C LEU A 67 -1.35 15.45 -8.66
N VAL A 68 -0.87 14.65 -9.62
CA VAL A 68 0.34 14.98 -10.39
C VAL A 68 0.13 16.29 -11.15
N SER A 69 -0.99 16.44 -11.87
CA SER A 69 -1.34 17.68 -12.56
C SER A 69 -1.36 18.87 -11.62
N MET A 70 -2.03 18.78 -10.46
CA MET A 70 -2.10 19.87 -9.49
C MET A 70 -0.74 20.28 -8.93
N LEU A 71 0.24 19.37 -8.79
CA LEU A 71 1.60 19.72 -8.40
C LEU A 71 2.34 20.58 -9.44
N HIS A 72 1.95 20.46 -10.71
CA HIS A 72 2.59 21.10 -11.85
C HIS A 72 1.81 22.29 -12.43
N VAL A 73 0.51 22.45 -12.16
CA VAL A 73 -0.33 23.53 -12.71
C VAL A 73 0.12 24.91 -12.24
N CYS A 74 0.08 25.21 -10.94
CA CYS A 74 0.50 26.51 -10.41
C CYS A 74 0.96 26.43 -8.94
N ALA A 75 1.41 27.55 -8.38
CA ALA A 75 1.88 27.61 -7.00
C ALA A 75 0.77 27.35 -5.97
N GLU A 76 -0.46 27.84 -6.24
CA GLU A 76 -1.60 27.65 -5.34
C GLU A 76 -2.06 26.20 -5.27
N SER A 77 -2.25 25.55 -6.44
CA SER A 77 -2.63 24.14 -6.49
C SER A 77 -1.58 23.26 -5.82
N ARG A 78 -0.29 23.56 -6.02
CA ARG A 78 0.82 22.88 -5.35
C ARG A 78 0.77 23.07 -3.83
N ALA A 79 0.52 24.29 -3.35
CA ALA A 79 0.40 24.57 -1.93
C ALA A 79 -0.76 23.78 -1.29
N VAL A 80 -1.90 23.71 -1.98
CA VAL A 80 -3.07 22.92 -1.56
C VAL A 80 -2.73 21.42 -1.47
N VAL A 81 -2.06 20.86 -2.48
CA VAL A 81 -1.64 19.44 -2.45
C VAL A 81 -0.66 19.18 -1.32
N LEU A 82 0.42 19.97 -1.19
CA LEU A 82 1.50 19.74 -0.22
C LEU A 82 1.10 20.02 1.24
N LYS A 83 0.03 20.82 1.45
CA LYS A 83 -0.60 20.99 2.78
C LYS A 83 -1.12 19.66 3.32
N ARG A 84 -1.67 18.80 2.45
CA ARG A 84 -2.39 17.58 2.84
C ARG A 84 -1.64 16.29 2.53
N TYR A 85 -1.06 16.18 1.34
CA TYR A 85 -0.39 14.98 0.87
C TYR A 85 1.10 14.97 1.21
N LYS A 86 1.62 13.78 1.54
CA LYS A 86 3.04 13.52 1.81
C LYS A 86 3.59 12.54 0.78
N ALA A 87 4.85 12.71 0.43
CA ALA A 87 5.56 11.73 -0.38
C ALA A 87 5.68 10.43 0.42
N LEU A 88 5.10 9.36 -0.12
CA LEU A 88 5.10 8.03 0.48
C LEU A 88 6.52 7.44 0.43
N PHE A 89 7.17 7.55 -0.71
CA PHE A 89 8.56 7.16 -0.92
C PHE A 89 9.47 8.38 -0.82
N SER A 90 10.66 8.20 -0.24
CA SER A 90 11.71 9.23 -0.21
C SER A 90 12.85 8.81 -1.14
N PRO A 91 12.72 9.01 -2.46
CA PRO A 91 13.79 8.67 -3.39
C PRO A 91 15.05 9.47 -3.04
N ARG A 92 16.20 8.79 -3.02
CA ARG A 92 17.48 9.43 -2.69
C ARG A 92 18.10 10.17 -3.87
N SER A 93 17.66 9.88 -5.09
CA SER A 93 18.16 10.46 -6.33
C SER A 93 17.11 10.36 -7.43
N HIS A 94 17.13 11.29 -8.39
CA HIS A 94 16.36 11.21 -9.63
C HIS A 94 16.78 10.03 -10.52
N ALA A 95 18.00 9.53 -10.35
CA ALA A 95 18.51 8.34 -11.04
C ALA A 95 18.07 7.02 -10.39
N ASP A 96 17.30 7.09 -9.29
CA ASP A 96 16.73 5.89 -8.68
C ASP A 96 15.66 5.32 -9.62
N PRO A 97 15.80 4.10 -10.17
CA PRO A 97 14.74 3.48 -10.96
C PRO A 97 13.43 3.33 -10.15
N SER A 98 13.51 3.48 -8.82
CA SER A 98 12.37 3.58 -7.91
C SER A 98 11.66 4.93 -7.84
N PHE A 99 12.01 5.90 -8.69
CA PHE A 99 11.44 7.25 -8.67
C PHE A 99 9.99 7.28 -9.20
N SER A 100 9.09 6.54 -8.53
CA SER A 100 7.65 6.81 -8.61
C SER A 100 7.28 7.66 -7.40
N LEU A 101 7.12 8.97 -7.63
CA LEU A 101 6.61 9.91 -6.63
C LEU A 101 5.15 9.55 -6.32
N HIS A 102 4.95 8.63 -5.38
CA HIS A 102 3.63 8.41 -4.79
C HIS A 102 3.40 9.38 -3.65
N TYR A 103 2.27 10.06 -3.73
CA TYR A 103 1.76 10.88 -2.64
C TYR A 103 0.57 10.20 -1.98
N PHE A 104 0.43 10.38 -0.68
CA PHE A 104 -0.72 9.92 0.07
C PHE A 104 -1.09 10.93 1.16
N ASP A 105 -2.37 10.97 1.53
CA ASP A 105 -2.86 11.72 2.67
C ASP A 105 -2.88 10.81 3.89
N PRO A 106 -2.00 11.01 4.90
CA PRO A 106 -1.94 10.12 6.05
C PRO A 106 -3.24 10.04 6.86
N SER A 107 -4.11 11.06 6.75
CA SER A 107 -5.37 11.14 7.48
C SER A 107 -6.52 10.38 6.80
N MET A 108 -6.46 10.20 5.48
CA MET A 108 -7.57 9.69 4.68
C MET A 108 -7.21 8.43 3.87
N ASP A 109 -6.00 8.37 3.34
CA ASP A 109 -5.56 7.21 2.56
C ASP A 109 -5.20 6.05 3.48
N GLY A 110 -5.65 4.85 3.09
CA GLY A 110 -5.23 3.60 3.69
C GLY A 110 -4.02 3.03 2.97
N ILE A 111 -3.17 2.32 3.70
CA ILE A 111 -2.07 1.55 3.11
C ILE A 111 -2.40 0.08 3.24
N PHE A 112 -2.42 -0.63 2.12
CA PHE A 112 -2.48 -2.10 2.12
C PHE A 112 -1.10 -2.65 1.80
N VAL A 113 -0.61 -3.53 2.66
CA VAL A 113 0.64 -4.24 2.40
C VAL A 113 0.35 -5.72 2.30
N ASP A 114 0.48 -6.22 1.08
CA ASP A 114 0.42 -7.64 0.82
C ASP A 114 1.81 -8.25 1.03
N ASP A 115 1.81 -9.42 1.66
CA ASP A 115 2.88 -10.40 1.55
C ASP A 115 4.34 -9.94 1.70
N ILE A 116 4.92 -10.18 2.89
CA ILE A 116 6.32 -9.98 3.29
C ILE A 116 6.87 -8.62 2.85
N TRP A 117 6.77 -7.65 3.78
CA TRP A 117 7.33 -6.32 3.64
C TRP A 117 8.71 -6.29 2.93
N PRO A 118 8.84 -5.55 1.81
CA PRO A 118 10.01 -5.59 0.92
C PRO A 118 11.33 -5.07 1.51
N TRP A 119 11.34 -4.31 2.61
CA TRP A 119 12.58 -3.77 3.21
C TRP A 119 13.24 -4.76 4.15
N VAL A 120 13.77 -5.83 3.57
CA VAL A 120 14.94 -6.46 4.16
C VAL A 120 16.10 -5.45 4.05
N ARG A 121 16.91 -5.35 5.10
CA ARG A 121 18.04 -4.43 5.31
C ARG A 121 18.65 -3.84 4.01
N GLY A 122 18.71 -2.51 3.92
CA GLY A 122 19.53 -1.81 2.93
C GLY A 122 18.84 -1.35 1.64
N GLY A 123 17.55 -1.63 1.43
CA GLY A 123 16.81 -1.09 0.27
C GLY A 123 16.69 0.44 0.30
N ASN A 124 16.94 1.09 -0.86
CA ASN A 124 16.91 2.55 -1.01
C ASN A 124 15.51 3.18 -0.98
N SER A 125 14.45 2.37 -1.10
CA SER A 125 13.07 2.82 -1.31
C SER A 125 12.18 2.73 -0.05
N ARG A 126 12.71 2.97 1.15
CA ARG A 126 11.90 2.90 2.38
C ARG A 126 10.81 3.99 2.40
N PRO A 127 9.52 3.64 2.56
CA PRO A 127 8.44 4.59 2.60
C PRO A 127 8.37 5.13 4.02
N ALA A 128 9.28 6.05 4.37
CA ALA A 128 9.37 6.56 5.73
C ALA A 128 8.05 7.18 6.20
N ALA A 129 7.31 7.80 5.28
CA ALA A 129 6.02 8.41 5.58
C ALA A 129 4.91 7.41 5.87
N LEU A 130 5.07 6.13 5.50
CA LEU A 130 4.13 5.05 5.83
C LEU A 130 3.64 5.09 7.27
N TYR A 131 4.54 5.26 8.24
CA TYR A 131 4.22 5.19 9.67
C TYR A 131 3.30 6.32 10.14
N GLN A 132 3.06 7.32 9.27
CA GLN A 132 2.11 8.40 9.50
C GLN A 132 0.68 7.98 9.14
N THR A 133 0.48 6.86 8.45
CA THR A 133 -0.87 6.39 8.09
C THR A 133 -1.70 6.10 9.34
N ARG A 134 -2.97 6.48 9.27
CA ARG A 134 -3.97 6.15 10.28
C ARG A 134 -4.70 4.83 10.00
N ARG A 135 -4.61 4.31 8.77
CA ARG A 135 -5.36 3.13 8.32
C ARG A 135 -4.39 2.15 7.64
N LEU A 136 -4.10 1.05 8.31
CA LEU A 136 -3.21 0.01 7.80
C LEU A 136 -4.01 -1.27 7.55
N SER A 137 -3.88 -1.81 6.34
CA SER A 137 -4.37 -3.14 5.98
C SER A 137 -3.19 -4.07 5.75
N ILE A 138 -3.25 -5.28 6.29
CA ILE A 138 -2.22 -6.31 6.16
C ILE A 138 -2.86 -7.65 5.83
N SER A 139 -2.18 -8.51 5.07
CA SER A 139 -2.68 -9.87 4.86
C SER A 139 -2.68 -10.68 6.17
N CYS A 140 -3.58 -11.64 6.31
CA CYS A 140 -3.62 -12.55 7.47
C CYS A 140 -2.30 -13.31 7.66
N ASN A 141 -1.65 -13.65 6.54
CA ASN A 141 -0.32 -14.24 6.52
C ASN A 141 0.75 -13.31 7.11
N ALA A 142 0.67 -12.02 6.80
CA ALA A 142 1.55 -11.02 7.38
C ALA A 142 1.34 -10.93 8.90
N TRP A 143 0.09 -10.87 9.36
CA TRP A 143 -0.25 -10.89 10.79
C TRP A 143 0.34 -12.12 11.50
N TRP A 144 0.12 -13.31 10.95
CA TRP A 144 0.59 -14.56 11.57
C TRP A 144 2.12 -14.65 11.61
N SER A 145 2.78 -14.18 10.55
CA SER A 145 4.24 -14.10 10.46
C SER A 145 4.84 -13.12 11.48
N MET A 146 4.09 -12.11 11.94
CA MET A 146 4.55 -11.17 12.97
C MET A 146 4.86 -11.85 14.30
N TRP A 147 4.15 -12.94 14.60
CA TRP A 147 4.14 -13.55 15.93
C TRP A 147 4.83 -14.91 15.98
N ARG A 148 5.13 -15.52 14.82
CA ARG A 148 5.70 -16.87 14.74
C ARG A 148 7.23 -16.95 14.82
N ARG A 149 7.97 -15.87 14.56
CA ARG A 149 9.43 -15.91 14.51
C ARG A 149 10.05 -15.07 15.63
N ASP A 150 11.01 -15.66 16.34
CA ASP A 150 12.04 -14.97 17.14
C ASP A 150 12.98 -14.14 16.25
N THR A 151 12.47 -13.46 15.22
CA THR A 151 13.22 -12.48 14.43
C THR A 151 13.06 -11.09 15.07
N TRP A 152 13.35 -11.00 16.36
CA TRP A 152 13.32 -9.77 17.19
C TRP A 152 14.24 -8.65 16.68
N ARG A 153 15.17 -8.94 15.75
CA ARG A 153 16.22 -7.99 15.36
C ARG A 153 16.03 -7.21 14.07
N SER A 154 15.02 -7.46 13.23
CA SER A 154 14.95 -6.71 11.95
C SER A 154 13.65 -6.69 11.17
N SER A 155 12.57 -7.36 11.56
CA SER A 155 11.32 -7.27 10.80
C SER A 155 10.48 -6.07 11.23
N LEU A 156 9.98 -5.31 10.25
CA LEU A 156 8.99 -4.25 10.42
C LEU A 156 7.61 -4.76 10.88
N MET A 157 7.45 -6.07 10.92
CA MET A 157 6.24 -6.81 11.24
C MET A 157 6.55 -7.68 12.44
N GLY A 158 6.78 -7.03 13.56
CA GLY A 158 6.75 -7.61 14.89
C GLY A 158 6.19 -6.53 15.80
N GLU A 159 6.18 -6.79 17.10
CA GLU A 159 5.76 -5.80 18.10
C GLU A 159 6.43 -4.43 17.86
N GLY A 160 7.77 -4.40 17.72
CA GLY A 160 8.53 -3.18 17.49
C GLY A 160 8.25 -2.46 16.16
N GLY A 161 7.69 -3.14 15.18
CA GLY A 161 7.34 -2.56 13.89
C GLY A 161 5.98 -1.87 13.92
N LEU A 162 4.98 -2.53 14.50
CA LEU A 162 3.65 -1.96 14.68
C LEU A 162 3.67 -0.75 15.64
N LEU A 163 4.55 -0.78 16.66
CA LEU A 163 4.78 0.35 17.57
C LEU A 163 5.29 1.62 16.89
N LYS A 164 5.85 1.53 15.67
CA LYS A 164 6.26 2.73 14.91
C LYS A 164 5.06 3.52 14.37
N PHE A 165 3.90 2.89 14.21
CA PHE A 165 2.69 3.56 13.75
C PHE A 165 2.01 4.29 14.92
N LYS A 166 2.55 5.44 15.31
CA LYS A 166 2.08 6.23 16.45
C LYS A 166 0.69 6.83 16.27
N HIS A 167 0.24 6.95 15.03
CA HIS A 167 -1.05 7.54 14.66
C HIS A 167 -2.03 6.50 14.12
N LEU A 168 -1.76 5.20 14.30
CA LEU A 168 -2.64 4.15 13.79
C LEU A 168 -3.98 4.18 14.50
N GLU A 169 -5.04 4.42 13.74
CA GLU A 169 -6.42 4.42 14.24
C GLU A 169 -7.13 3.11 13.87
N GLU A 170 -6.81 2.54 12.71
CA GLU A 170 -7.44 1.33 12.18
C GLU A 170 -6.42 0.33 11.64
N LEU A 171 -6.54 -0.93 12.09
CA LEU A 171 -5.79 -2.07 11.59
C LEU A 171 -6.75 -3.10 10.99
N ASN A 172 -6.62 -3.31 9.69
CA ASN A 172 -7.41 -4.29 8.95
C ASN A 172 -6.57 -5.53 8.68
N ILE A 173 -7.05 -6.69 9.12
CA ILE A 173 -6.44 -7.98 8.80
C ILE A 173 -7.27 -8.60 7.68
N VAL A 174 -6.65 -8.69 6.51
CA VAL A 174 -7.31 -9.11 5.26
C VAL A 174 -7.09 -10.61 5.04
N PHE A 175 -8.19 -11.35 5.02
CA PHE A 175 -8.26 -12.76 4.70
C PHE A 175 -8.59 -12.91 3.22
N ARG A 176 -7.67 -13.50 2.46
CA ARG A 176 -7.98 -13.90 1.09
C ARG A 176 -8.80 -15.18 1.13
N ILE A 177 -10.00 -15.13 0.58
CA ILE A 177 -10.83 -16.30 0.29
C ILE A 177 -10.46 -16.75 -1.12
N LEU A 178 -9.92 -17.97 -1.23
CA LEU A 178 -9.63 -18.59 -2.51
C LEU A 178 -10.92 -19.18 -3.09
N THR A 179 -11.20 -18.90 -4.36
CA THR A 179 -12.27 -19.58 -5.11
C THR A 179 -11.89 -21.03 -5.40
N ASP A 180 -12.89 -21.89 -5.66
CA ASP A 180 -12.64 -23.31 -6.00
C ASP A 180 -11.75 -23.44 -7.25
N HIS A 181 -11.92 -22.57 -8.25
CA HIS A 181 -11.06 -22.58 -9.43
C HIS A 181 -9.62 -22.15 -9.13
N GLU A 182 -9.40 -21.13 -8.29
CA GLU A 182 -8.05 -20.78 -7.82
C GLU A 182 -7.42 -21.93 -7.03
N ARG A 183 -8.23 -22.61 -6.19
CA ARG A 183 -7.80 -23.79 -5.43
C ARG A 183 -7.39 -24.95 -6.35
N GLU A 184 -8.18 -25.24 -7.38
CA GLU A 184 -7.85 -26.26 -8.38
C GLU A 184 -6.58 -25.91 -9.16
N ARG A 185 -6.44 -24.67 -9.64
CA ARG A 185 -5.20 -24.20 -10.28
C ARG A 185 -4.01 -24.41 -9.36
N ILE A 186 -4.13 -23.97 -8.11
CA ILE A 186 -3.10 -24.14 -7.08
C ILE A 186 -2.68 -25.61 -6.91
N MET A 187 -3.64 -26.53 -6.89
CA MET A 187 -3.36 -27.98 -6.76
C MET A 187 -2.73 -28.59 -8.02
N GLN A 188 -2.94 -28.02 -9.21
CA GLN A 188 -2.43 -28.55 -10.48
C GLN A 188 -0.94 -28.27 -10.73
N TYR A 189 -0.34 -27.27 -10.07
CA TYR A 189 1.09 -26.98 -10.27
C TYR A 189 1.99 -27.95 -9.50
N LYS A 190 2.95 -28.54 -10.22
CA LYS A 190 4.00 -29.38 -9.63
C LYS A 190 5.14 -28.52 -9.08
N PHE A 191 5.71 -28.94 -7.94
CA PHE A 191 6.89 -28.33 -7.34
C PHE A 191 8.01 -28.20 -8.40
N GLY A 192 8.46 -26.98 -8.70
CA GLY A 192 9.58 -26.71 -9.62
C GLY A 192 9.22 -26.11 -10.99
N GLN A 193 7.94 -25.85 -11.31
CA GLN A 193 7.58 -25.09 -12.52
C GLN A 193 7.77 -23.57 -12.30
N TYR A 194 8.36 -22.88 -13.29
CA TYR A 194 8.57 -21.44 -13.27
C TYR A 194 7.23 -20.72 -13.51
N MET A 195 6.81 -19.87 -12.58
CA MET A 195 5.58 -19.07 -12.70
C MET A 195 5.91 -17.65 -13.17
N GLY A 196 5.04 -17.09 -14.02
CA GLY A 196 5.09 -15.70 -14.39
C GLY A 196 4.74 -14.76 -13.21
N PRO A 197 5.12 -13.47 -13.26
CA PRO A 197 4.85 -12.49 -12.20
C PRO A 197 3.35 -12.33 -11.85
N SER A 198 2.47 -12.46 -12.84
CA SER A 198 1.01 -12.41 -12.69
C SER A 198 0.41 -13.68 -12.09
N ASP A 199 1.02 -14.84 -12.33
CA ASP A 199 0.60 -16.09 -11.70
C ASP A 199 1.07 -16.14 -10.24
N LEU A 200 2.25 -15.58 -9.91
CA LEU A 200 2.80 -15.53 -8.55
C LEU A 200 1.93 -14.80 -7.52
N SER A 201 1.20 -13.74 -7.91
CA SER A 201 0.23 -13.07 -7.02
C SER A 201 -1.00 -13.93 -6.75
N THR A 202 -1.30 -14.88 -7.63
CA THR A 202 -2.40 -15.86 -7.51
C THR A 202 -1.94 -17.13 -6.77
N PHE A 203 -0.65 -17.47 -6.87
CA PHE A 203 -0.10 -18.79 -6.53
C PHE A 203 0.61 -18.94 -5.21
N LEU A 204 0.73 -17.90 -4.40
CA LEU A 204 1.19 -18.11 -3.05
C LEU A 204 0.06 -18.74 -2.23
N ARG A 205 -0.34 -19.99 -2.56
CA ARG A 205 -0.82 -20.93 -1.54
C ARG A 205 0.34 -21.18 -0.63
N ARG A 206 0.49 -20.31 0.36
CA ARG A 206 1.55 -20.47 1.34
C ARG A 206 1.21 -21.71 2.15
N PRO A 207 2.20 -22.36 2.76
CA PRO A 207 1.95 -23.42 3.74
C PRO A 207 1.07 -22.97 4.94
N HIS A 208 0.62 -21.71 4.97
CA HIS A 208 -0.21 -21.09 6.01
C HIS A 208 -1.44 -20.36 5.45
N ASP A 209 -1.75 -20.51 4.16
CA ASP A 209 -3.02 -20.02 3.64
C ASP A 209 -4.14 -20.79 4.32
N ILE A 210 -5.01 -20.06 5.00
CA ILE A 210 -6.13 -20.62 5.75
C ILE A 210 -7.22 -20.94 4.73
N ASP A 211 -7.49 -22.23 4.54
CA ASP A 211 -8.69 -22.65 3.85
C ASP A 211 -9.89 -22.11 4.65
N PHE A 212 -10.65 -21.18 4.07
CA PHE A 212 -11.90 -20.70 4.66
C PHE A 212 -13.08 -21.34 3.90
N PRO A 213 -14.13 -21.79 4.61
CA PRO A 213 -14.21 -22.00 6.05
C PRO A 213 -13.52 -23.31 6.44
N THR A 214 -12.46 -23.26 7.26
CA THR A 214 -12.06 -24.42 8.07
C THR A 214 -12.88 -24.34 9.34
N SER A 215 -13.71 -25.35 9.60
CA SER A 215 -14.55 -25.45 10.81
C SER A 215 -13.75 -25.48 12.13
N SER A 216 -12.42 -25.47 12.06
CA SER A 216 -11.49 -25.48 13.19
C SER A 216 -10.67 -24.19 13.34
N VAL A 217 -10.83 -23.19 12.45
CA VAL A 217 -10.11 -21.91 12.53
C VAL A 217 -11.08 -20.83 12.95
N ASP A 218 -11.39 -20.82 14.25
CA ASP A 218 -12.02 -19.67 14.87
C ASP A 218 -11.00 -18.53 14.96
N ILE A 219 -11.18 -17.53 14.11
CA ILE A 219 -10.41 -16.29 14.18
C ILE A 219 -11.07 -15.40 15.21
N HIS A 220 -10.79 -15.70 16.48
CA HIS A 220 -11.22 -14.85 17.57
C HIS A 220 -10.50 -13.50 17.48
N VAL A 221 -11.26 -12.41 17.55
CA VAL A 221 -10.71 -11.05 17.61
C VAL A 221 -10.10 -10.80 18.99
N GLU A 222 -10.58 -11.50 20.01
CA GLU A 222 -10.23 -11.35 21.42
C GLU A 222 -8.74 -11.62 21.68
N PRO A 223 -8.11 -12.72 21.18
CA PRO A 223 -6.66 -12.91 21.26
C PRO A 223 -5.86 -11.79 20.60
N ILE A 224 -6.33 -11.25 19.48
CA ILE A 224 -5.67 -10.16 18.77
C ILE A 224 -5.70 -8.88 19.63
N ILE A 225 -6.88 -8.52 20.13
CA ILE A 225 -7.05 -7.35 20.99
C ILE A 225 -6.28 -7.50 22.30
N ALA A 226 -6.31 -8.69 22.92
CA ALA A 226 -5.54 -8.96 24.14
C ALA A 226 -4.04 -8.77 23.91
N LYS A 227 -3.53 -9.22 22.76
CA LYS A 227 -2.13 -9.00 22.37
C LYS A 227 -1.81 -7.51 22.21
N LEU A 228 -2.66 -6.74 21.52
CA LEU A 228 -2.46 -5.30 21.34
C LEU A 228 -2.54 -4.55 22.67
N LYS A 229 -3.47 -4.90 23.57
CA LYS A 229 -3.53 -4.33 24.93
C LYS A 229 -2.26 -4.62 25.74
N SER A 230 -1.69 -5.82 25.60
CA SER A 230 -0.40 -6.13 26.22
C SER A 230 0.73 -5.25 25.68
N MET A 231 0.71 -4.90 24.39
CA MET A 231 1.67 -3.97 23.80
C MET A 231 1.47 -2.54 24.32
N GLU A 232 0.24 -2.05 24.38
CA GLU A 232 -0.10 -0.73 24.94
C GLU A 232 0.38 -0.59 26.39
N ALA A 233 0.13 -1.60 27.22
CA ALA A 233 0.59 -1.61 28.61
C ALA A 233 2.12 -1.51 28.75
N LYS A 234 2.88 -2.02 27.78
CA LYS A 234 4.36 -1.98 27.77
C LYS A 234 4.92 -0.71 27.11
N ASN A 235 4.11 0.04 26.37
CA ASN A 235 4.59 1.14 25.53
C ASN A 235 3.72 2.40 25.73
N PRO A 236 4.04 3.22 26.75
CA PRO A 236 3.31 4.44 27.04
C PRO A 236 3.21 5.37 25.81
N GLY A 237 2.00 5.81 25.49
CA GLY A 237 1.73 6.71 24.36
C GLY A 237 1.43 6.02 23.03
N TRP A 238 1.55 4.69 22.95
CA TRP A 238 0.98 3.92 21.84
C TRP A 238 -0.46 3.52 22.21
N LYS A 239 -1.40 3.63 21.27
CA LYS A 239 -2.82 3.31 21.48
C LYS A 239 -3.20 2.07 20.67
N VAL A 240 -4.06 1.23 21.23
CA VAL A 240 -4.62 0.09 20.50
C VAL A 240 -5.51 0.60 19.35
N PRO A 241 -5.22 0.25 18.08
CA PRO A 241 -6.06 0.64 16.95
C PRO A 241 -7.36 -0.16 16.94
N LYS A 242 -8.39 0.36 16.27
CA LYS A 242 -9.60 -0.41 15.93
C LYS A 242 -9.20 -1.54 14.99
N VAL A 243 -9.43 -2.78 15.40
CA VAL A 243 -9.16 -3.96 14.57
C VAL A 243 -10.41 -4.34 13.79
N LYS A 244 -10.23 -4.59 12.48
CA LYS A 244 -11.26 -5.22 11.65
C LYS A 244 -10.68 -6.43 10.95
N LEU A 245 -11.48 -7.49 10.86
CA LEU A 245 -11.19 -8.65 10.02
C LEU A 245 -11.97 -8.44 8.71
N ILE A 246 -11.27 -8.48 7.58
CA ILE A 246 -11.86 -8.24 6.27
C ILE A 246 -11.67 -9.50 5.43
N ALA A 247 -12.76 -10.05 4.91
CA ALA A 247 -12.69 -11.07 3.87
C ALA A 247 -12.56 -10.39 2.50
N TRP A 248 -11.63 -10.85 1.69
CA TRP A 248 -11.45 -10.43 0.32
C TRP A 248 -11.54 -11.65 -0.60
N ALA A 249 -12.42 -11.58 -1.60
CA ALA A 249 -12.60 -12.60 -2.62
C ALA A 249 -12.47 -11.96 -3.99
N THR A 250 -11.78 -12.63 -4.91
CA THR A 250 -11.81 -12.28 -6.33
C THR A 250 -13.13 -12.81 -6.89
N LEU A 251 -13.99 -11.94 -7.41
CA LEU A 251 -15.16 -12.39 -8.15
C LEU A 251 -14.67 -12.96 -9.49
N PRO A 252 -15.20 -14.09 -9.97
CA PRO A 252 -14.89 -14.59 -11.30
C PRO A 252 -15.29 -13.52 -12.34
N GLU A 253 -14.40 -13.27 -13.31
CA GLU A 253 -14.74 -12.45 -14.48
C GLU A 253 -15.93 -13.12 -15.19
N ALA A 254 -17.03 -12.37 -15.33
CA ALA A 254 -18.27 -12.83 -15.95
C ALA A 254 -18.20 -12.86 -17.48
#